data_AF-A0AA37W7K5-F1
#
_entry.id   AF-A0AA37W7K5-F1
#
_cell.length_a   1.000
_cell.length_b   1.000
_cell.length_c   1.000
_cell.angle_alpha   90.00
_cell.angle_beta   90.00
_cell.angle_gamma   90.00
#
_symmetry.space_group_name_H-M   'P 1'
#
loop_
_entity.id
_entity.type
_entity.pdbx_description
1 polymer ?
#
loop_
_entity_poly.entity_id
_entity_poly.type
_entity_poly.pdbx_seq_one_letter_code
_entity_poly.pdbx_strand_id
1 'polypeptide(L)'
;MRLLGILAALSLSLFSSIAASESNSPAEKPFPEVTFDKVQEIFGHNLDTDDTVLKTLLLAIGMDHTSTESPHANERIGIPYIVHEGPGYWVARLKSGERKLEVLVNNALLLLFTKEEIPKAQETAFALMKSAADKGYWPADYYVAESNLSKRLTVDYTEGSSSARVMDEKSKVIAKDTMTRYNRCADMGFAPCQYRIGFWLSNSTKTLKDGLDVLRTAIHTSRNDTRYQGVLDGALIMAAKEIVFKGDQVGMDKVVREEYANLVKQQLAMLGKAAKESEKK
;
A
#
# COMPACT_ATOMS: atom_id res chain seq x y z
N MET A 1 -10.56 -59.34 62.98
CA MET A 1 -9.56 -58.38 62.45
C MET A 1 -9.84 -58.25 60.95
N ARG A 2 -10.35 -57.09 60.52
CA ARG A 2 -9.61 -56.06 59.76
C ARG A 2 -9.16 -56.58 58.38
N LEU A 3 -9.39 -55.94 57.24
CA LEU A 3 -10.05 -54.70 56.83
C LEU A 3 -9.86 -54.65 55.28
N LEU A 4 -10.84 -54.11 54.53
CA LEU A 4 -10.70 -53.25 53.32
C LEU A 4 -9.79 -53.70 52.14
N GLY A 5 -10.19 -53.66 50.86
CA GLY A 5 -11.38 -53.15 50.19
C GLY A 5 -11.16 -52.94 48.67
N ILE A 6 -12.29 -52.65 47.97
CA ILE A 6 -12.44 -51.87 46.71
C ILE A 6 -11.93 -52.59 45.43
N LEU A 7 -12.73 -53.18 44.51
CA LEU A 7 -14.01 -52.82 43.84
C LEU A 7 -13.92 -51.59 42.93
N ALA A 8 -13.66 -51.81 41.64
CA ALA A 8 -14.12 -50.95 40.55
C ALA A 8 -14.47 -51.82 39.35
N ALA A 9 -15.77 -51.99 39.15
CA ALA A 9 -16.41 -52.73 38.09
C ALA A 9 -16.85 -51.77 36.96
N LEU A 10 -16.75 -52.28 35.73
CA LEU A 10 -17.67 -52.09 34.59
C LEU A 10 -18.15 -50.68 34.22
N SER A 11 -17.91 -50.29 32.97
CA SER A 11 -19.03 -50.03 32.04
C SER A 11 -18.59 -50.04 30.58
N LEU A 12 -19.31 -50.82 29.77
CA LEU A 12 -19.41 -50.70 28.32
C LEU A 12 -20.07 -49.36 27.97
N SER A 13 -19.59 -48.69 26.93
CA SER A 13 -20.33 -47.63 26.24
C SER A 13 -20.18 -47.73 24.72
N LEU A 14 -21.22 -48.31 24.12
CA LEU A 14 -21.90 -47.97 22.88
C LEU A 14 -21.15 -47.02 21.90
N PHE A 15 -20.80 -47.58 20.74
CA PHE A 15 -20.48 -46.79 19.54
C PHE A 15 -21.78 -46.18 18.98
N SER A 16 -21.99 -44.88 19.21
CA SER A 16 -22.93 -44.08 18.43
C SER A 16 -22.17 -43.48 17.24
N SER A 17 -22.47 -44.00 16.05
CA SER A 17 -22.03 -43.43 14.78
C SER A 17 -22.69 -42.06 14.58
N ILE A 18 -22.00 -40.99 14.97
CA ILE A 18 -22.37 -39.64 14.56
C ILE A 18 -21.85 -39.48 13.13
N ALA A 19 -22.74 -39.67 12.16
CA ALA A 19 -22.55 -39.18 10.82
C ALA A 19 -22.44 -37.65 10.92
N ALA A 20 -21.23 -37.12 10.81
CA ALA A 20 -21.00 -35.70 10.62
C ALA A 20 -21.63 -35.34 9.26
N SER A 21 -22.78 -34.70 9.31
CA SER A 21 -23.33 -33.97 8.19
C SER A 21 -22.32 -32.88 7.83
N GLU A 22 -21.54 -33.09 6.76
CA GLU A 22 -20.82 -32.02 6.09
C GLU A 22 -21.86 -30.99 5.62
N SER A 23 -22.07 -29.95 6.43
CA SER A 23 -22.72 -28.75 5.95
C SER A 23 -21.78 -28.11 4.94
N ASN A 24 -22.02 -28.38 3.66
CA ASN A 24 -21.56 -27.54 2.57
C ASN A 24 -22.27 -26.19 2.67
N SER A 25 -21.90 -25.40 3.68
CA SER A 25 -22.14 -23.96 3.66
C SER A 25 -21.23 -23.40 2.57
N PRO A 26 -21.75 -22.64 1.59
CA PRO A 26 -20.89 -21.90 0.69
C PRO A 26 -20.04 -20.98 1.57
N ALA A 27 -18.71 -21.05 1.41
CA ALA A 27 -17.77 -20.19 2.11
C ALA A 27 -18.29 -18.74 2.05
N GLU A 28 -18.57 -18.18 3.22
CA GLU A 28 -19.11 -16.84 3.41
C GLU A 28 -18.22 -15.87 2.63
N LYS A 29 -18.76 -15.16 1.64
CA LYS A 29 -17.97 -14.26 0.79
C LYS A 29 -17.43 -13.12 1.68
N PRO A 30 -16.11 -13.01 1.91
CA PRO A 30 -15.56 -11.99 2.81
C PRO A 30 -15.64 -10.58 2.21
N PHE A 31 -15.81 -10.47 0.88
CA PHE A 31 -16.00 -9.20 0.18
C PHE A 31 -17.42 -9.10 -0.39
N PRO A 32 -18.07 -7.92 -0.28
CA PRO A 32 -19.37 -7.71 -0.88
C PRO A 32 -19.25 -7.75 -2.41
N GLU A 33 -20.19 -8.42 -3.07
CA GLU A 33 -20.28 -8.39 -4.53
C GLU A 33 -20.80 -7.03 -4.99
N VAL A 34 -20.06 -6.42 -5.91
CA VAL A 34 -20.37 -5.10 -6.48
C VAL A 34 -20.35 -5.18 -8.00
N THR A 35 -21.27 -4.48 -8.65
CA THR A 35 -21.33 -4.39 -10.11
C THR A 35 -20.66 -3.11 -10.59
N PHE A 36 -20.16 -3.14 -11.82
CA PHE A 36 -19.55 -1.97 -12.45
C PHE A 36 -20.51 -0.77 -12.51
N ASP A 37 -21.79 -1.01 -12.83
CA ASP A 37 -22.82 0.04 -12.86
C ASP A 37 -22.94 0.78 -11.52
N LYS A 38 -22.92 0.05 -10.40
CA LYS A 38 -22.98 0.65 -9.05
C LYS A 38 -21.72 1.42 -8.70
N VAL A 39 -20.55 0.94 -9.15
CA VAL A 39 -19.28 1.65 -8.99
C VAL A 39 -19.32 2.98 -9.76
N GLN A 40 -19.77 2.95 -11.03
CA GLN A 40 -19.90 4.14 -11.86
C GLN A 40 -20.95 5.12 -11.35
N GLU A 41 -22.03 4.63 -10.75
CA GLU A 41 -23.05 5.48 -10.14
C GLU A 41 -22.45 6.41 -9.09
N ILE A 42 -21.56 5.88 -8.24
CA ILE A 42 -20.94 6.61 -7.14
C ILE A 42 -19.73 7.42 -7.60
N PHE A 43 -18.80 6.79 -8.33
CA PHE A 43 -17.48 7.38 -8.62
C PHE A 43 -17.32 7.86 -10.07
N GLY A 44 -18.28 7.58 -10.95
CA GLY A 44 -18.12 7.85 -12.38
C GLY A 44 -16.89 7.15 -12.95
N HIS A 45 -16.03 7.93 -13.62
CA HIS A 45 -14.75 7.45 -14.15
C HIS A 45 -13.55 7.77 -13.25
N ASN A 46 -13.76 8.36 -12.07
CA ASN A 46 -12.66 8.91 -11.26
C ASN A 46 -11.79 7.83 -10.59
N LEU A 47 -12.24 6.58 -10.51
CA LEU A 47 -11.38 5.47 -10.07
C LEU A 47 -10.32 5.11 -11.11
N ASP A 48 -10.55 5.42 -12.38
CA ASP A 48 -9.57 5.34 -13.46
C ASP A 48 -8.88 6.71 -13.64
N THR A 49 -8.27 7.20 -12.55
CA THR A 49 -7.62 8.52 -12.50
C THR A 49 -6.17 8.44 -12.94
N ASP A 50 -5.64 9.38 -13.71
CA ASP A 50 -4.19 9.44 -14.02
C ASP A 50 -3.29 9.85 -12.84
N ASP A 51 -3.87 10.15 -11.67
CA ASP A 51 -3.12 10.44 -10.46
C ASP A 51 -2.45 9.17 -9.90
N THR A 52 -1.13 9.08 -10.07
CA THR A 52 -0.30 7.96 -9.58
C THR A 52 -0.44 7.73 -8.08
N VAL A 53 -0.61 8.78 -7.27
CA VAL A 53 -0.77 8.64 -5.81
C VAL A 53 -2.10 7.95 -5.49
N LEU A 54 -3.15 8.34 -6.18
CA LEU A 54 -4.47 7.74 -6.00
C LEU A 54 -4.54 6.30 -6.54
N LYS A 55 -3.97 6.02 -7.71
CA LYS A 55 -3.85 4.64 -8.23
C LYS A 55 -3.10 3.75 -7.24
N THR A 56 -1.97 4.24 -6.72
CA THR A 56 -1.12 3.46 -5.80
C THR A 56 -1.76 3.31 -4.42
N LEU A 57 -2.57 4.28 -3.97
CA LEU A 57 -3.38 4.14 -2.76
C LEU A 57 -4.40 3.00 -2.92
N LEU A 58 -5.12 2.92 -4.06
CA LEU A 58 -6.05 1.81 -4.29
C LEU A 58 -5.33 0.46 -4.31
N LEU A 59 -4.14 0.40 -4.92
CA LEU A 59 -3.27 -0.79 -4.85
C LEU A 59 -2.91 -1.13 -3.40
N ALA A 60 -2.47 -0.16 -2.61
CA ALA A 60 -2.11 -0.36 -1.20
C ALA A 60 -3.29 -0.93 -0.39
N ILE A 61 -4.49 -0.41 -0.59
CA ILE A 61 -5.71 -0.91 0.06
C ILE A 61 -6.02 -2.35 -0.39
N GLY A 62 -5.92 -2.66 -1.68
CA GLY A 62 -6.10 -4.02 -2.18
C GLY A 62 -5.05 -5.01 -1.62
N MET A 63 -3.82 -4.54 -1.45
CA MET A 63 -2.74 -5.32 -0.84
C MET A 63 -2.97 -5.55 0.66
N ASP A 64 -3.52 -4.58 1.38
CA ASP A 64 -3.85 -4.69 2.80
C ASP A 64 -4.81 -5.86 3.05
N HIS A 65 -5.83 -5.98 2.20
CA HIS A 65 -6.82 -7.04 2.24
C HIS A 65 -6.33 -8.43 1.85
N THR A 66 -5.20 -8.50 1.14
CA THR A 66 -4.66 -9.77 0.61
C THR A 66 -3.36 -10.18 1.27
N SER A 67 -2.80 -9.35 2.15
CA SER A 67 -1.63 -9.68 2.94
C SER A 67 -2.01 -10.48 4.18
N THR A 68 -1.34 -11.62 4.39
CA THR A 68 -1.50 -12.43 5.61
C THR A 68 -0.95 -11.75 6.86
N GLU A 69 -0.13 -10.72 6.69
CA GLU A 69 0.56 -10.02 7.77
C GLU A 69 -0.11 -8.69 8.14
N SER A 70 -1.14 -8.26 7.40
CA SER A 70 -1.82 -7.01 7.74
C SER A 70 -2.67 -7.15 9.00
N PRO A 71 -2.52 -6.25 9.99
CA PRO A 71 -3.41 -6.20 11.15
C PRO A 71 -4.82 -5.70 10.81
N HIS A 72 -5.04 -5.17 9.60
CA HIS A 72 -6.28 -4.51 9.18
C HIS A 72 -7.03 -5.27 8.08
N ALA A 73 -6.58 -6.47 7.69
CA ALA A 73 -7.14 -7.23 6.57
C ALA A 73 -8.67 -7.46 6.66
N ASN A 74 -9.21 -7.51 7.87
CA ASN A 74 -10.63 -7.76 8.17
C ASN A 74 -11.47 -6.49 8.32
N GLU A 75 -10.88 -5.30 8.22
CA GLU A 75 -11.61 -4.04 8.30
C GLU A 75 -12.46 -3.83 7.03
N ARG A 76 -13.62 -3.19 7.15
CA ARG A 76 -14.55 -3.01 6.02
C ARG A 76 -14.17 -1.78 5.17
N ILE A 77 -12.96 -1.79 4.63
CA ILE A 77 -12.33 -0.65 3.95
C ILE A 77 -12.34 -0.82 2.43
N GLY A 78 -12.54 0.27 1.70
CA GLY A 78 -12.34 0.31 0.25
C GLY A 78 -13.62 0.32 -0.57
N ILE A 79 -13.43 0.39 -1.89
CA ILE A 79 -14.51 0.59 -2.88
C ILE A 79 -15.65 -0.43 -2.74
N PRO A 80 -15.40 -1.75 -2.56
CA PRO A 80 -16.49 -2.71 -2.45
C PRO A 80 -17.47 -2.41 -1.30
N TYR A 81 -16.95 -2.02 -0.12
CA TYR A 81 -17.78 -1.70 1.04
C TYR A 81 -18.49 -0.35 0.91
N ILE A 82 -17.86 0.62 0.24
CA ILE A 82 -18.52 1.89 -0.08
C ILE A 82 -19.72 1.67 -0.99
N VAL A 83 -19.55 0.85 -2.02
CA VAL A 83 -20.62 0.56 -2.99
C VAL A 83 -21.72 -0.31 -2.38
N HIS A 84 -21.37 -1.28 -1.53
CA HIS A 84 -22.33 -2.15 -0.88
C HIS A 84 -23.28 -1.39 0.07
N GLU A 85 -22.73 -0.53 0.93
CA GLU A 85 -23.50 0.22 1.94
C GLU A 85 -24.05 1.56 1.42
N GLY A 86 -23.40 2.11 0.39
CA GLY A 86 -23.69 3.42 -0.19
C GLY A 86 -22.99 4.59 0.53
N PRO A 87 -22.79 5.74 -0.15
CA PRO A 87 -22.10 6.89 0.43
C PRO A 87 -22.79 7.46 1.68
N GLY A 88 -24.12 7.47 1.70
CA GLY A 88 -24.91 8.01 2.80
C GLY A 88 -24.66 7.30 4.14
N TYR A 89 -24.45 5.99 4.11
CA TYR A 89 -24.12 5.19 5.30
C TYR A 89 -22.81 5.67 5.95
N TRP A 90 -21.74 5.77 5.16
CA TRP A 90 -20.42 6.17 5.64
C TRP A 90 -20.42 7.62 6.13
N VAL A 91 -21.08 8.53 5.41
CA VAL A 91 -21.19 9.93 5.81
C VAL A 91 -21.98 10.09 7.11
N ALA A 92 -23.07 9.34 7.30
CA ALA A 92 -23.86 9.38 8.52
C ALA A 92 -23.05 8.95 9.74
N ARG A 93 -22.24 7.89 9.62
CA ARG A 93 -21.34 7.43 10.69
C ARG A 93 -20.24 8.44 11.01
N LEU A 94 -19.67 9.09 10.02
CA LEU A 94 -18.69 10.16 10.28
C LEU A 94 -19.33 11.35 11.01
N LYS A 95 -20.55 11.73 10.60
CA LYS A 95 -21.33 12.83 11.20
C LYS A 95 -21.78 12.53 12.63
N SER A 96 -22.06 11.28 12.97
CA SER A 96 -22.40 10.87 14.35
C SER A 96 -21.21 10.92 15.31
N GLY A 97 -20.01 11.25 14.81
CA GLY A 97 -18.79 11.34 15.60
C GLY A 97 -17.96 10.06 15.62
N GLU A 98 -18.34 9.02 14.86
CA GLU A 98 -17.57 7.79 14.81
C GLU A 98 -16.19 8.02 14.17
N ARG A 99 -15.15 7.43 14.77
CA ARG A 99 -13.74 7.56 14.35
C ARG A 99 -13.06 6.19 14.22
N LYS A 100 -13.84 5.16 13.89
CA LYS A 100 -13.31 3.84 13.50
C LYS A 100 -12.54 3.94 12.18
N LEU A 101 -11.61 3.01 11.97
CA LEU A 101 -10.71 3.06 10.83
C LEU A 101 -11.47 3.03 9.49
N GLU A 102 -12.39 2.08 9.32
CA GLU A 102 -13.29 1.99 8.17
C GLU A 102 -14.07 3.29 7.90
N VAL A 103 -14.56 3.98 8.94
CA VAL A 103 -15.30 5.23 8.77
C VAL A 103 -14.39 6.33 8.25
N LEU A 104 -13.17 6.45 8.79
CA LEU A 104 -12.21 7.46 8.36
C LEU A 104 -11.77 7.23 6.92
N VAL A 105 -11.36 6.01 6.59
CA VAL A 105 -10.80 5.68 5.27
C VAL A 105 -11.88 5.74 4.20
N ASN A 106 -13.06 5.16 4.42
CA ASN A 106 -14.11 5.14 3.40
C ASN A 106 -14.64 6.55 3.09
N ASN A 107 -14.78 7.41 4.10
CA ASN A 107 -15.13 8.81 3.86
C ASN A 107 -14.02 9.58 3.15
N ALA A 108 -12.74 9.28 3.44
CA ALA A 108 -11.65 9.87 2.69
C ALA A 108 -11.66 9.44 1.22
N LEU A 109 -11.88 8.16 0.92
CA LEU A 109 -11.99 7.65 -0.44
C LEU A 109 -13.16 8.27 -1.20
N LEU A 110 -14.33 8.41 -0.55
CA LEU A 110 -15.45 9.13 -1.12
C LEU A 110 -15.04 10.54 -1.56
N LEU A 111 -14.31 11.28 -0.72
CA LEU A 111 -13.86 12.64 -1.04
C LEU A 111 -12.74 12.70 -2.09
N LEU A 112 -11.89 11.68 -2.17
CA LEU A 112 -10.78 11.62 -3.15
C LEU A 112 -11.26 11.25 -4.55
N PHE A 113 -12.29 10.40 -4.63
CA PHE A 113 -12.77 9.82 -5.88
C PHE A 113 -14.18 10.27 -6.27
N THR A 114 -14.81 11.17 -5.50
CA THR A 114 -16.13 11.71 -5.86
C THR A 114 -16.06 12.41 -7.21
N LYS A 115 -17.13 12.26 -8.00
CA LYS A 115 -17.37 13.03 -9.22
C LYS A 115 -17.93 14.43 -8.94
N GLU A 116 -18.34 14.68 -7.71
CA GLU A 116 -18.95 15.94 -7.28
C GLU A 116 -17.87 16.94 -6.85
N GLU A 117 -18.06 18.22 -7.20
CA GLU A 117 -17.22 19.30 -6.70
C GLU A 117 -17.59 19.64 -5.25
N ILE A 118 -16.83 19.09 -4.31
CA ILE A 118 -17.01 19.34 -2.88
C ILE A 118 -15.95 20.33 -2.39
N PRO A 119 -16.33 21.50 -1.83
CA PRO A 119 -15.38 22.43 -1.24
C PRO A 119 -14.51 21.75 -0.17
N LYS A 120 -13.19 21.97 -0.23
CA LYS A 120 -12.22 21.40 0.73
C LYS A 120 -12.18 19.87 0.77
N ALA A 121 -12.62 19.18 -0.29
CA ALA A 121 -12.63 17.71 -0.35
C ALA A 121 -11.26 17.12 -0.08
N GLN A 122 -10.23 17.58 -0.80
CA GLN A 122 -8.86 17.06 -0.66
C GLN A 122 -8.26 17.32 0.73
N GLU A 123 -8.53 18.48 1.32
CA GLU A 123 -8.03 18.85 2.65
C GLU A 123 -8.69 17.99 3.73
N THR A 124 -9.99 17.77 3.59
CA THR A 124 -10.78 16.92 4.49
C THR A 124 -10.36 15.45 4.35
N ALA A 125 -10.21 14.96 3.12
CA ALA A 125 -9.70 13.61 2.86
C ALA A 125 -8.30 13.41 3.44
N PHE A 126 -7.41 14.39 3.29
CA PHE A 126 -6.09 14.36 3.90
C PHE A 126 -6.16 14.28 5.43
N ALA A 127 -7.02 15.07 6.08
CA ALA A 127 -7.18 15.02 7.53
C ALA A 127 -7.71 13.65 8.02
N LEU A 128 -8.66 13.07 7.29
CA LEU A 128 -9.19 11.73 7.56
C LEU A 128 -8.13 10.64 7.37
N MET A 129 -7.38 10.66 6.26
CA MET A 129 -6.28 9.73 6.01
C MET A 129 -5.17 9.88 7.05
N LYS A 130 -4.82 11.12 7.44
CA LYS A 130 -3.87 11.34 8.53
C LYS A 130 -4.35 10.72 9.83
N SER A 131 -5.63 10.86 10.16
CA SER A 131 -6.21 10.24 11.36
C SER A 131 -6.18 8.70 11.30
N ALA A 132 -6.40 8.11 10.11
CA ALA A 132 -6.28 6.68 9.88
C ALA A 132 -4.82 6.18 10.00
N ALA A 133 -3.88 6.93 9.43
CA ALA A 133 -2.45 6.65 9.49
C ALA A 133 -1.89 6.80 10.93
N ASP A 134 -2.39 7.76 11.70
CA ASP A 134 -2.07 7.91 13.12
C ASP A 134 -2.63 6.75 13.97
N LYS A 135 -3.62 6.00 13.46
CA LYS A 135 -4.12 4.73 14.01
C LYS A 135 -3.37 3.49 13.50
N GLY A 136 -2.32 3.66 12.70
CA GLY A 136 -1.47 2.58 12.20
C GLY A 136 -1.96 1.92 10.91
N TYR A 137 -2.85 2.55 10.15
CA TYR A 137 -3.26 2.04 8.83
C TYR A 137 -2.23 2.40 7.77
N TRP A 138 -1.43 1.42 7.35
CA TRP A 138 -0.27 1.63 6.50
C TRP A 138 -0.59 2.12 5.07
N PRO A 139 -1.74 1.82 4.43
CA PRO A 139 -2.09 2.44 3.14
C PRO A 139 -2.30 3.95 3.28
N ALA A 140 -2.82 4.41 4.42
CA ALA A 140 -2.92 5.83 4.70
C ALA A 140 -1.55 6.46 5.03
N ASP A 141 -0.60 5.71 5.58
CA ASP A 141 0.78 6.20 5.72
C ASP A 141 1.39 6.55 4.36
N TYR A 142 1.24 5.68 3.38
CA TYR A 142 1.66 5.96 1.99
C TYR A 142 1.02 7.25 1.46
N TYR A 143 -0.31 7.35 1.51
CA TYR A 143 -1.02 8.52 0.96
C TYR A 143 -0.62 9.84 1.62
N VAL A 144 -0.48 9.85 2.95
CA VAL A 144 -0.08 11.04 3.70
C VAL A 144 1.36 11.43 3.39
N ALA A 145 2.26 10.45 3.28
CA ALA A 145 3.66 10.69 2.92
C ALA A 145 3.81 11.28 1.51
N GLU A 146 3.11 10.73 0.51
CA GLU A 146 3.11 11.27 -0.86
C GLU A 146 2.46 12.66 -0.96
N SER A 147 1.38 12.88 -0.21
CA SER A 147 0.71 14.18 -0.14
C SER A 147 1.63 15.24 0.48
N ASN A 148 2.38 14.89 1.53
CA ASN A 148 3.37 15.79 2.13
C ASN A 148 4.53 16.03 1.19
N LEU A 149 5.04 14.99 0.52
CA LEU A 149 6.12 15.10 -0.44
C LEU A 149 5.74 16.10 -1.54
N SER A 150 4.65 15.85 -2.26
CA SER A 150 4.18 16.68 -3.37
C SER A 150 3.84 18.12 -2.97
N LYS A 151 3.11 18.30 -1.87
CA LYS A 151 2.54 19.62 -1.49
C LYS A 151 3.44 20.46 -0.60
N ARG A 152 4.50 19.89 -0.01
CA ARG A 152 5.27 20.58 1.03
C ARG A 152 6.78 20.41 0.92
N LEU A 153 7.25 19.35 0.28
CA LEU A 153 8.69 19.04 0.22
C LEU A 153 9.27 19.16 -1.19
N THR A 154 8.44 19.13 -2.24
CA THR A 154 8.88 19.29 -3.64
C THR A 154 8.46 20.62 -4.27
N VAL A 155 7.91 21.56 -3.51
CA VAL A 155 7.28 22.80 -4.02
C VAL A 155 8.26 23.81 -4.64
N ASP A 156 9.58 23.62 -4.53
CA ASP A 156 10.59 24.56 -5.06
C ASP A 156 11.55 23.92 -6.06
N TYR A 157 11.06 23.51 -7.24
CA TYR A 157 11.94 23.15 -8.38
C TYR A 157 11.71 24.04 -9.63
N THR A 158 10.76 24.97 -9.60
CA THR A 158 10.41 25.83 -10.75
C THR A 158 11.01 27.23 -10.73
N GLU A 159 11.72 27.63 -9.67
CA GLU A 159 12.47 28.89 -9.65
C GLU A 159 13.96 28.60 -9.44
N GLY A 160 14.78 28.97 -10.43
CA GLY A 160 16.24 28.72 -10.53
C GLY A 160 17.09 29.37 -9.43
N SER A 161 16.82 29.05 -8.17
CA SER A 161 17.50 29.54 -6.98
C SER A 161 18.56 28.53 -6.55
N SER A 162 19.78 28.71 -7.05
CA SER A 162 20.99 27.91 -6.78
C SER A 162 21.60 28.14 -5.38
N SER A 163 20.81 28.44 -4.36
CA SER A 163 21.28 28.49 -2.97
C SER A 163 20.74 27.28 -2.24
N ALA A 164 21.60 26.60 -1.49
CA ALA A 164 21.20 25.53 -0.58
C ALA A 164 20.18 26.09 0.42
N ARG A 165 18.88 25.99 0.09
CA ARG A 165 17.82 26.46 0.96
C ARG A 165 17.82 25.57 2.19
N VAL A 166 18.18 26.18 3.31
CA VAL A 166 18.04 25.56 4.63
C VAL A 166 16.55 25.34 4.84
N MET A 167 16.15 24.07 4.91
CA MET A 167 14.77 23.69 5.21
C MET A 167 14.33 24.35 6.51
N ASP A 168 13.19 25.05 6.50
CA ASP A 168 12.65 25.65 7.72
C ASP A 168 12.22 24.57 8.73
N GLU A 169 12.03 24.95 9.99
CA GLU A 169 11.77 23.97 11.06
C GLU A 169 10.45 23.21 10.86
N LYS A 170 9.42 23.85 10.32
CA LYS A 170 8.14 23.20 10.01
C LYS A 170 8.32 22.16 8.91
N SER A 171 9.07 22.51 7.86
CA SER A 171 9.41 21.59 6.77
C SER A 171 10.26 20.40 7.24
N LYS A 172 11.18 20.60 8.19
CA LYS A 172 11.94 19.49 8.80
C LYS A 172 11.04 18.52 9.58
N VAL A 173 10.10 19.05 10.36
CA VAL A 173 9.13 18.23 11.09
C VAL A 173 8.28 17.42 10.10
N ILE A 174 7.83 18.03 9.01
CA ILE A 174 7.07 17.35 7.95
C ILE A 174 7.93 16.28 7.26
N ALA A 175 9.20 16.57 6.95
CA ALA A 175 10.11 15.60 6.34
C ALA A 175 10.35 14.39 7.25
N LYS A 176 10.52 14.62 8.57
CA LYS A 176 10.67 13.54 9.55
C LYS A 176 9.41 12.69 9.66
N ASP A 177 8.23 13.30 9.75
CA ASP A 177 6.95 12.58 9.74
C ASP A 177 6.79 11.77 8.45
N THR A 178 7.06 12.39 7.29
CA THR A 178 7.00 11.75 5.97
C THR A 178 7.89 10.51 5.89
N MET A 179 9.15 10.61 6.33
CA MET A 179 10.06 9.46 6.35
C MET A 179 9.61 8.38 7.33
N THR A 180 9.09 8.76 8.51
CA THR A 180 8.53 7.80 9.48
C THR A 180 7.38 7.01 8.86
N ARG A 181 6.49 7.67 8.12
CA ARG A 181 5.37 7.03 7.43
C ARG A 181 5.83 6.12 6.31
N TYR A 182 6.79 6.56 5.50
CA TYR A 182 7.39 5.70 4.48
C TYR A 182 8.00 4.44 5.11
N ASN A 183 8.72 4.54 6.22
CA ASN A 183 9.26 3.38 6.91
C ASN A 183 8.14 2.41 7.32
N ARG A 184 7.05 2.91 7.93
CA ARG A 184 5.93 2.04 8.35
C ARG A 184 5.28 1.29 7.19
N CYS A 185 5.05 1.91 6.04
CA CYS A 185 4.52 1.17 4.88
C CYS A 185 5.57 0.29 4.20
N ALA A 186 6.85 0.65 4.24
CA ALA A 186 7.94 -0.19 3.72
C ALA A 186 8.14 -1.46 4.57
N ASP A 187 7.96 -1.37 5.89
CA ASP A 187 8.00 -2.49 6.84
C ASP A 187 6.88 -3.51 6.57
N MET A 188 5.75 -3.05 6.00
CA MET A 188 4.67 -3.91 5.51
C MET A 188 4.96 -4.54 4.13
N GLY A 189 6.18 -4.40 3.61
CA GLY A 189 6.57 -4.92 2.30
C GLY A 189 6.03 -4.11 1.11
N PHE A 190 5.60 -2.86 1.31
CA PHE A 190 5.06 -2.06 0.21
C PHE A 190 6.20 -1.42 -0.62
N ALA A 191 6.40 -1.93 -1.83
CA ALA A 191 7.50 -1.55 -2.70
C ALA A 191 7.54 -0.05 -3.06
N PRO A 192 6.41 0.65 -3.29
CA PRO A 192 6.42 2.10 -3.53
C PRO A 192 7.11 2.88 -2.41
N CYS A 193 6.85 2.53 -1.14
CA CYS A 193 7.51 3.17 0.00
C CYS A 193 9.01 2.83 0.06
N GLN A 194 9.38 1.57 -0.22
CA GLN A 194 10.78 1.15 -0.31
C GLN A 194 11.54 1.94 -1.40
N TYR A 195 10.96 2.13 -2.59
CA TYR A 195 11.55 2.97 -3.63
C TYR A 195 11.75 4.42 -3.17
N ARG A 196 10.75 5.03 -2.54
CA ARG A 196 10.85 6.41 -2.03
C ARG A 196 12.00 6.56 -1.04
N ILE A 197 12.12 5.65 -0.08
CA ILE A 197 13.20 5.65 0.91
C ILE A 197 14.55 5.46 0.21
N GLY A 198 14.65 4.46 -0.67
CA GLY A 198 15.88 4.13 -1.38
C GLY A 198 16.43 5.32 -2.19
N PHE A 199 15.57 5.97 -2.98
CA PHE A 199 15.96 7.16 -3.75
C PHE A 199 16.28 8.37 -2.87
N TRP A 200 15.57 8.55 -1.75
CA TRP A 200 15.90 9.62 -0.81
C TRP A 200 17.31 9.43 -0.24
N LEU A 201 17.61 8.23 0.25
CA LEU A 201 18.90 7.91 0.88
C LEU A 201 20.05 7.87 -0.13
N SER A 202 19.82 7.45 -1.37
CA SER A 202 20.86 7.38 -2.41
C SER A 202 21.33 8.76 -2.93
N ASN A 203 20.64 9.84 -2.53
CA ASN A 203 21.02 11.20 -2.88
C ASN A 203 22.09 11.82 -1.97
N SER A 204 22.47 11.17 -0.86
CA SER A 204 23.55 11.62 0.01
C SER A 204 24.66 10.59 0.10
N THR A 205 25.92 11.04 -0.02
CA THR A 205 27.11 10.18 0.15
C THR A 205 27.11 9.45 1.50
N LYS A 206 26.58 10.08 2.56
CA LYS A 206 26.56 9.49 3.91
C LYS A 206 25.61 8.29 4.00
N THR A 207 24.49 8.34 3.29
CA THR A 207 23.43 7.31 3.33
C THR A 207 23.36 6.49 2.05
N LEU A 208 24.34 6.64 1.16
CA LEU A 208 24.29 6.04 -0.18
C LEU A 208 24.19 4.51 -0.11
N LYS A 209 24.99 3.87 0.74
CA LYS A 209 24.98 2.41 0.90
C LYS A 209 23.60 1.91 1.33
N ASP A 210 23.05 2.50 2.39
CA ASP A 210 21.72 2.14 2.91
C ASP A 210 20.64 2.38 1.84
N GLY A 211 20.73 3.48 1.09
CA GLY A 211 19.81 3.78 -0.01
C GLY A 211 19.86 2.74 -1.12
N LEU A 212 21.06 2.34 -1.56
CA LEU A 212 21.20 1.29 -2.57
C LEU A 212 20.70 -0.06 -2.06
N ASP A 213 20.94 -0.41 -0.79
CA ASP A 213 20.42 -1.65 -0.20
C ASP A 213 18.89 -1.65 -0.14
N VAL A 214 18.26 -0.52 0.23
CA VAL A 214 16.80 -0.38 0.18
C VAL A 214 16.26 -0.48 -1.25
N LEU A 215 16.93 0.12 -2.24
CA LEU A 215 16.54 -0.02 -3.66
C LEU A 215 16.63 -1.46 -4.15
N ARG A 216 17.63 -2.23 -3.71
CA ARG A 216 17.75 -3.66 -4.03
C ARG A 216 16.57 -4.44 -3.45
N THR A 217 16.19 -4.16 -2.20
CA THR A 217 14.99 -4.73 -1.56
C THR A 217 13.73 -4.37 -2.35
N ALA A 218 13.56 -3.10 -2.73
CA ALA A 218 12.40 -2.65 -3.52
C ALA A 218 12.29 -3.38 -4.87
N ILE A 219 13.41 -3.58 -5.56
CA ILE A 219 13.47 -4.36 -6.81
C ILE A 219 13.08 -5.82 -6.56
N HIS A 220 13.61 -6.43 -5.49
CA HIS A 220 13.28 -7.81 -5.13
C HIS A 220 11.77 -7.97 -4.86
N THR A 221 11.20 -7.11 -4.00
CA THR A 221 9.77 -7.07 -3.68
C THR A 221 8.93 -6.93 -4.95
N SER A 222 9.25 -5.95 -5.79
CA SER A 222 8.47 -5.65 -7.00
C SER A 222 8.50 -6.78 -8.02
N ARG A 223 9.62 -7.51 -8.12
CA ARG A 223 9.75 -8.64 -9.05
C ARG A 223 9.04 -9.90 -8.58
N ASN A 224 8.92 -10.08 -7.27
CA ASN A 224 8.32 -11.28 -6.69
C ASN A 224 6.80 -11.18 -6.53
N ASP A 225 6.24 -9.97 -6.67
CA ASP A 225 4.81 -9.73 -6.52
C ASP A 225 4.21 -9.24 -7.84
N THR A 226 3.42 -10.12 -8.46
CA THR A 226 2.78 -9.88 -9.76
C THR A 226 1.86 -8.66 -9.78
N ARG A 227 1.36 -8.21 -8.62
CA ARG A 227 0.50 -7.02 -8.51
C ARG A 227 1.22 -5.73 -8.92
N TYR A 228 2.56 -5.72 -8.92
CA TYR A 228 3.35 -4.56 -9.34
C TYR A 228 3.74 -4.57 -10.83
N GLN A 229 3.49 -5.66 -11.56
CA GLN A 229 3.86 -5.78 -12.97
C GLN A 229 3.13 -4.74 -13.81
N GLY A 230 3.86 -3.94 -14.60
CA GLY A 230 3.29 -2.85 -15.39
C GLY A 230 2.95 -1.60 -14.58
N VAL A 231 3.02 -1.65 -13.24
CA VAL A 231 2.75 -0.52 -12.35
C VAL A 231 4.04 0.17 -11.92
N LEU A 232 5.05 -0.62 -11.53
CA LEU A 232 6.32 -0.10 -10.98
C LEU A 232 7.52 -0.25 -11.91
N ASP A 233 7.32 -0.64 -13.18
CA ASP A 233 8.41 -0.91 -14.13
C ASP A 233 9.37 0.27 -14.28
N GLY A 234 8.84 1.50 -14.33
CA GLY A 234 9.65 2.71 -14.39
C GLY A 234 10.51 2.91 -13.14
N ALA A 235 9.93 2.74 -11.94
CA ALA A 235 10.65 2.86 -10.67
C ALA A 235 11.73 1.78 -10.53
N LEU A 236 11.42 0.55 -10.95
CA LEU A 236 12.36 -0.57 -11.00
C LEU A 236 13.55 -0.27 -11.91
N ILE A 237 13.31 0.24 -13.12
CA ILE A 237 14.37 0.61 -14.07
C ILE A 237 15.24 1.72 -13.48
N MET A 238 14.64 2.76 -12.90
CA MET A 238 15.38 3.86 -12.28
C MET A 238 16.24 3.39 -11.11
N ALA A 239 15.71 2.51 -10.25
CA ALA A 239 16.43 1.96 -9.11
C ALA A 239 17.60 1.09 -9.56
N ALA A 240 17.40 0.25 -10.57
CA ALA A 240 18.46 -0.58 -11.13
C ALA A 240 19.57 0.27 -11.76
N LYS A 241 19.22 1.36 -12.47
CA LYS A 241 20.19 2.33 -12.98
C LYS A 241 20.98 2.99 -11.86
N GLU A 242 20.30 3.45 -10.80
CA GLU A 242 20.95 4.07 -9.64
C GLU A 242 22.00 3.13 -9.02
N ILE A 243 21.68 1.85 -8.86
CA ILE A 243 22.61 0.82 -8.37
C ILE A 243 23.82 0.64 -9.32
N VAL A 244 23.60 0.61 -10.63
CA VAL A 244 24.68 0.51 -11.62
C VAL A 244 25.63 1.71 -11.54
N PHE A 245 25.08 2.92 -11.45
CA PHE A 245 25.84 4.16 -11.52
C PHE A 245 26.54 4.55 -10.22
N LYS A 246 25.94 4.24 -9.06
CA LYS A 246 26.48 4.65 -7.76
C LYS A 246 27.03 3.49 -6.91
N GLY A 247 26.86 2.24 -7.36
CA GLY A 247 27.28 1.08 -6.58
C GLY A 247 28.79 1.01 -6.33
N ASP A 248 29.62 1.47 -7.27
CA ASP A 248 31.08 1.49 -7.11
C ASP A 248 31.53 2.40 -5.96
N GLN A 249 30.84 3.51 -5.73
CA GLN A 249 31.11 4.46 -4.64
C GLN A 249 30.96 3.83 -3.25
N VAL A 250 30.21 2.72 -3.15
CA VAL A 250 30.02 1.96 -1.90
C VAL A 250 30.73 0.61 -1.92
N GLY A 251 31.65 0.40 -2.87
CA GLY A 251 32.41 -0.84 -3.01
C GLY A 251 31.59 -2.03 -3.52
N MET A 252 30.47 -1.79 -4.22
CA MET A 252 29.67 -2.87 -4.81
C MET A 252 30.44 -3.56 -5.93
N ASP A 253 30.45 -4.89 -5.86
CA ASP A 253 31.13 -5.73 -6.83
C ASP A 253 30.65 -5.50 -8.26
N LYS A 254 31.57 -5.59 -9.22
CA LYS A 254 31.29 -5.34 -10.63
C LYS A 254 30.25 -6.34 -11.17
N VAL A 255 30.31 -7.61 -10.76
CA VAL A 255 29.37 -8.65 -11.19
C VAL A 255 27.95 -8.29 -10.74
N VAL A 256 27.79 -7.87 -9.49
CA VAL A 256 26.48 -7.43 -8.96
C VAL A 256 25.94 -6.25 -9.77
N ARG A 257 26.78 -5.25 -10.09
CA ARG A 257 26.36 -4.12 -10.94
C ARG A 257 26.00 -4.56 -12.36
N GLU A 258 26.74 -5.51 -12.93
CA GLU A 258 26.43 -6.08 -14.24
C GLU A 258 25.07 -6.82 -14.26
N GLU A 259 24.67 -7.48 -13.18
CA GLU A 259 23.33 -8.07 -13.03
C GLU A 259 22.22 -7.01 -13.14
N TYR A 260 22.35 -5.88 -12.43
CA TYR A 260 21.38 -4.78 -12.53
C TYR A 260 21.40 -4.10 -13.90
N ALA A 261 22.57 -3.99 -14.54
CA ALA A 261 22.66 -3.49 -15.91
C ALA A 261 21.92 -4.40 -16.90
N ASN A 262 22.02 -5.72 -16.72
CA ASN A 262 21.28 -6.69 -17.53
C ASN A 262 19.78 -6.64 -17.25
N LEU A 263 19.37 -6.45 -15.98
CA LEU A 263 17.97 -6.22 -15.62
C LEU A 263 17.39 -5.00 -16.35
N VAL A 264 18.10 -3.87 -16.38
CA VAL A 264 17.67 -2.66 -17.12
C VAL A 264 17.46 -2.97 -18.60
N LYS A 265 18.40 -3.68 -19.24
CA LYS A 265 18.29 -4.07 -20.66
C LYS A 265 17.06 -4.95 -20.91
N GLN A 266 16.82 -5.94 -20.05
CA GLN A 266 15.67 -6.84 -20.16
C GLN A 266 14.35 -6.08 -20.05
N GLN A 267 14.22 -5.18 -19.06
CA GLN A 267 13.01 -4.40 -18.83
C GLN A 267 12.71 -3.44 -19.99
N LEU A 268 13.73 -2.72 -20.49
CA LEU A 268 13.58 -1.85 -21.65
C LEU A 268 13.19 -2.63 -22.91
N ALA A 269 13.72 -3.84 -23.10
CA ALA A 269 13.35 -4.70 -24.22
C ALA A 269 11.89 -5.18 -24.12
N MET A 270 11.40 -5.49 -22.91
CA MET A 270 9.99 -5.87 -22.70
C MET A 270 9.05 -4.69 -22.99
N LEU A 271 9.34 -3.51 -22.46
CA LEU A 271 8.55 -2.30 -22.73
C LEU A 271 8.53 -1.95 -24.23
N GLY A 272 9.67 -2.07 -24.90
CA GLY A 272 9.76 -1.85 -26.35
C GLY A 272 8.99 -2.86 -27.19
N LYS A 273 8.79 -4.09 -26.71
CA LYS A 273 7.91 -5.08 -27.36
C LYS A 273 6.44 -4.73 -27.12
N ALA A 274 6.06 -4.43 -25.89
CA ALA A 274 4.69 -4.08 -25.52
C ALA A 274 4.18 -2.86 -26.32
N ALA A 275 5.01 -1.82 -26.47
CA ALA A 275 4.67 -0.63 -27.26
C ALA A 275 4.37 -0.97 -28.73
N LYS A 276 5.18 -1.84 -29.35
CA LYS A 276 4.97 -2.28 -30.74
C LYS A 276 3.73 -3.16 -30.91
N GLU A 277 3.30 -3.84 -29.87
CA GLU A 277 2.08 -4.66 -29.86
C GLU A 277 0.83 -3.78 -29.67
N SER A 278 0.91 -2.71 -28.88
CA SER A 278 -0.19 -1.74 -28.73
C SER A 278 -0.44 -0.92 -29.99
N GLU A 279 0.59 -0.62 -30.79
CA GLU A 279 0.45 0.12 -32.07
C GLU A 279 -0.23 -0.69 -33.19
N LYS A 280 -0.38 -2.01 -33.00
CA LYS A 280 -1.01 -2.91 -33.98
C LYS A 280 -2.48 -3.20 -33.70
N LYS A 281 -3.03 -2.67 -32.60
CA LYS A 281 -4.44 -2.79 -32.21
C LYS A 281 -5.16 -1.48 -32.45
#